data_AF-A0A4Y6PZ23-F1
#
_entry.id   AF-A0A4Y6PZ23-F1
#
_cell.length_a   1.000
_cell.length_b   1.000
_cell.length_c   1.000
_cell.angle_alpha   90.00
_cell.angle_beta   90.00
_cell.angle_gamma   90.00
#
_symmetry.space_group_name_H-M   'P 1'
#
loop_
_entity.id
_entity.type
_entity.pdbx_description
1 polymer ?
#
loop_
_entity_poly.entity_id
_entity_poly.type
_entity_poly.pdbx_seq_one_letter_code
_entity_poly.pdbx_strand_id
1 'polypeptide(L)'
;MLREIISESEWKDVREFLSPRIFSVVPLRKATRQFRKISSNYFDRAACEHALAHRQEWLDRKQLPVVLRSTHTVPLGDGALGGQRALEIYFHQLFYGHIAVLDMRYERFGGINGKVEWAPQPFYVEWDSEFQEAIQDMYLGFYCEDEDRYDRGLEGMGLMCAGDIFLEHFGGEEHEVSFKIHDFIETFRNTLHRCKKSKEKAHPNLIPLGIFIVTLYDQLEKLGGSYNPHKAFFEAVDVDEF
;
A
#
# COMPACT_ATOMS: atom_id res chain seq x y z
N MET A 1 16.02 -5.77 -16.60
CA MET A 1 14.68 -6.26 -16.26
C MET A 1 13.86 -5.20 -15.51
N LEU A 2 13.84 -5.08 -14.17
CA LEU A 2 13.04 -3.99 -13.53
C LEU A 2 13.43 -2.55 -13.97
N ARG A 3 14.69 -2.35 -14.37
CA ARG A 3 15.22 -1.08 -14.89
C ARG A 3 14.72 -0.68 -16.30
N GLU A 4 14.20 -1.61 -17.09
CA GLU A 4 13.90 -1.38 -18.52
C GLU A 4 12.41 -1.12 -18.78
N ILE A 5 11.58 -1.23 -17.74
CA ILE A 5 10.14 -1.40 -17.91
C ILE A 5 9.37 -0.07 -17.73
N ILE A 6 9.98 0.94 -17.09
CA ILE A 6 9.35 2.22 -16.74
C ILE A 6 10.40 3.35 -16.72
N SER A 7 9.99 4.60 -16.96
CA SER A 7 10.87 5.78 -16.97
C SER A 7 11.73 5.88 -15.69
N GLU A 8 12.99 6.33 -15.82
CA GLU A 8 13.93 6.40 -14.68
C GLU A 8 13.44 7.30 -13.53
N SER A 9 12.59 8.29 -13.82
CA SER A 9 12.01 9.18 -12.82
C SER A 9 10.95 8.49 -11.95
N GLU A 10 10.05 7.72 -12.55
CA GLU A 10 8.93 7.06 -11.85
C GLU A 10 9.37 5.97 -10.86
N TRP A 11 10.56 5.39 -11.06
CA TRP A 11 11.12 4.38 -10.16
C TRP A 11 12.13 4.92 -9.16
N LYS A 12 12.43 6.23 -9.14
CA LYS A 12 13.49 6.72 -8.25
C LYS A 12 13.15 6.41 -6.78
N ASP A 13 11.93 6.72 -6.35
CA ASP A 13 11.52 6.57 -4.95
C ASP A 13 11.27 5.09 -4.59
N VAL A 14 10.67 4.33 -5.49
CA VAL A 14 10.53 2.87 -5.33
C VAL A 14 11.90 2.20 -5.25
N ARG A 15 12.88 2.60 -6.07
CA ARG A 15 14.26 2.06 -5.97
C ARG A 15 14.95 2.47 -4.68
N GLU A 16 14.73 3.68 -4.23
CA GLU A 16 15.28 4.18 -2.97
C GLU A 16 14.74 3.38 -1.77
N PHE A 17 13.45 3.04 -1.82
CA PHE A 17 12.79 2.13 -0.89
C PHE A 17 13.36 0.70 -0.97
N LEU A 18 13.48 0.15 -2.18
CA LEU A 18 14.01 -1.20 -2.45
C LEU A 18 15.54 -1.31 -2.30
N SER A 19 16.14 -0.50 -1.41
CA SER A 19 17.57 -0.52 -1.13
C SER A 19 18.05 -1.93 -0.73
N PRO A 20 19.34 -2.27 -0.94
CA PRO A 20 19.90 -3.57 -0.57
C PRO A 20 19.69 -3.97 0.90
N ARG A 21 19.36 -3.01 1.78
CA ARG A 21 19.07 -3.24 3.19
C ARG A 21 17.86 -4.12 3.42
N ILE A 22 16.86 -4.10 2.52
CA ILE A 22 15.66 -4.93 2.67
C ILE A 22 16.00 -6.44 2.69
N PHE A 23 17.05 -6.85 1.96
CA PHE A 23 17.53 -8.23 1.93
C PHE A 23 18.25 -8.67 3.21
N SER A 24 18.56 -7.73 4.12
CA SER A 24 19.10 -8.08 5.44
C SER A 24 18.00 -8.48 6.43
N VAL A 25 16.76 -8.05 6.19
CA VAL A 25 15.59 -8.31 7.03
C VAL A 25 14.69 -9.37 6.40
N VAL A 26 14.41 -9.27 5.10
CA VAL A 26 13.64 -10.27 4.35
C VAL A 26 14.59 -11.35 3.80
N PRO A 27 14.29 -12.66 3.95
CA PRO A 27 15.13 -13.72 3.40
C PRO A 27 15.37 -13.56 1.89
N LEU A 28 16.63 -13.51 1.46
CA LEU A 28 17.02 -13.19 0.07
C LEU A 28 16.27 -14.02 -0.99
N ARG A 29 16.17 -15.34 -0.79
CA ARG A 29 15.44 -16.23 -1.72
C ARG A 29 13.96 -15.83 -1.85
N LYS A 30 13.30 -15.52 -0.73
CA LYS A 30 11.90 -15.11 -0.71
C LYS A 30 11.72 -13.72 -1.32
N ALA A 31 12.62 -12.78 -1.02
CA ALA A 31 12.62 -11.45 -1.62
C ALA A 31 12.79 -11.50 -3.15
N THR A 32 13.77 -12.27 -3.65
CA THR A 32 13.96 -12.45 -5.10
C THR A 32 12.74 -13.10 -5.75
N ARG A 33 12.08 -14.05 -5.08
CA ARG A 33 10.82 -14.64 -5.57
C ARG A 33 9.73 -13.59 -5.72
N GLN A 34 9.56 -12.71 -4.73
CA GLN A 34 8.57 -11.63 -4.78
C GLN A 34 8.84 -10.65 -5.93
N PHE A 35 10.08 -10.19 -6.10
CA PHE A 35 10.42 -9.32 -7.24
C PHE A 35 10.19 -9.99 -8.59
N ARG A 36 10.48 -11.28 -8.71
CA ARG A 36 10.20 -12.04 -9.94
C ARG A 36 8.70 -12.14 -10.20
N LYS A 37 7.88 -12.42 -9.18
CA LYS A 37 6.41 -12.48 -9.30
C LYS A 37 5.86 -11.12 -9.75
N ILE A 38 6.25 -10.03 -9.12
CA ILE A 38 5.83 -8.67 -9.51
C ILE A 38 6.26 -8.35 -10.95
N SER A 39 7.50 -8.69 -11.31
CA SER A 39 7.99 -8.46 -12.66
C SER A 39 7.30 -9.34 -13.71
N SER A 40 6.95 -10.59 -13.40
CA SER A 40 6.21 -11.44 -14.34
C SER A 40 4.77 -10.95 -14.52
N ASN A 41 4.14 -10.53 -13.42
CA ASN A 41 2.79 -9.96 -13.42
C ASN A 41 2.69 -8.73 -14.34
N TYR A 42 3.76 -7.92 -14.41
CA TYR A 42 3.81 -6.76 -15.29
C TYR A 42 3.58 -7.11 -16.77
N PHE A 43 4.10 -8.25 -17.22
CA PHE A 43 4.01 -8.68 -18.61
C PHE A 43 2.77 -9.53 -18.91
N ASP A 44 2.06 -9.98 -17.87
CA ASP A 44 0.86 -10.80 -18.02
C ASP A 44 -0.40 -9.93 -18.05
N ARG A 45 -0.77 -9.50 -19.26
CA ARG A 45 -1.96 -8.65 -19.47
C ARG A 45 -3.26 -9.33 -19.08
N ALA A 46 -3.40 -10.63 -19.36
CA ALA A 46 -4.64 -11.35 -19.07
C ALA A 46 -4.83 -11.51 -17.56
N ALA A 47 -3.76 -11.85 -16.83
CA ALA A 47 -3.82 -11.92 -15.38
C ALA A 47 -4.01 -10.55 -14.73
N CYS A 48 -3.45 -9.48 -15.32
CA CYS A 48 -3.73 -8.11 -14.90
C CYS A 48 -5.22 -7.76 -15.07
N GLU A 49 -5.81 -7.99 -16.24
CA GLU A 49 -7.24 -7.74 -16.48
C GLU A 49 -8.12 -8.50 -15.49
N HIS A 50 -7.77 -9.74 -15.17
CA HIS A 50 -8.45 -10.52 -14.14
C HIS A 50 -8.32 -9.90 -12.74
N ALA A 51 -7.11 -9.47 -12.35
CA ALA A 51 -6.87 -8.79 -11.09
C ALA A 51 -7.67 -7.48 -10.97
N LEU A 52 -7.74 -6.68 -12.04
CA LEU A 52 -8.52 -5.44 -12.09
C LEU A 52 -10.02 -5.71 -12.02
N ALA A 53 -10.52 -6.71 -12.74
CA ALA A 53 -11.94 -7.10 -12.70
C ALA A 53 -12.34 -7.58 -11.30
N HIS A 54 -11.55 -8.49 -10.71
CA HIS A 54 -11.75 -8.93 -9.33
C HIS A 54 -11.70 -7.74 -8.36
N ARG A 55 -10.81 -6.77 -8.58
CA ARG A 55 -10.76 -5.60 -7.72
C ARG A 55 -12.01 -4.72 -7.84
N GLN A 56 -12.49 -4.48 -9.06
CA GLN A 56 -13.71 -3.72 -9.32
C GLN A 56 -14.92 -4.36 -8.62
N GLU A 57 -15.06 -5.69 -8.66
CA GLU A 57 -16.17 -6.40 -8.00
C GLU A 57 -16.26 -6.07 -6.50
N TRP A 58 -15.12 -6.01 -5.81
CA TRP A 58 -15.10 -5.67 -4.39
C TRP A 58 -15.40 -4.18 -4.14
N LEU A 59 -14.86 -3.28 -4.97
CA LEU A 59 -15.18 -1.86 -4.86
C LEU A 59 -16.67 -1.60 -5.08
N ASP A 60 -17.29 -2.32 -6.02
CA ASP A 60 -18.72 -2.26 -6.30
C ASP A 60 -19.55 -2.77 -5.11
N ARG A 61 -19.11 -3.86 -4.45
CA ARG A 61 -19.77 -4.36 -3.22
C ARG A 61 -19.78 -3.31 -2.10
N LYS A 62 -18.66 -2.62 -1.90
CA LYS A 62 -18.55 -1.52 -0.92
C LYS A 62 -19.20 -0.22 -1.41
N GLN A 63 -19.62 -0.16 -2.68
CA GLN A 63 -20.15 1.04 -3.35
C GLN A 63 -19.17 2.22 -3.32
N LEU A 64 -17.86 1.95 -3.35
CA LEU A 64 -16.86 3.01 -3.47
C LEU A 64 -16.95 3.61 -4.89
N PRO A 65 -17.16 4.94 -5.07
CA PRO A 65 -17.24 5.62 -6.38
C PRO A 65 -15.90 5.66 -7.15
N VAL A 66 -15.36 4.49 -7.45
CA VAL A 66 -14.10 4.26 -8.16
C VAL A 66 -14.37 3.37 -9.37
N VAL A 67 -13.88 3.77 -10.52
CA VAL A 67 -13.97 3.00 -11.77
C VAL A 67 -12.57 2.64 -12.23
N LEU A 68 -12.25 1.35 -12.25
CA LEU A 68 -11.00 0.85 -12.81
C LEU A 68 -11.04 0.86 -14.34
N ARG A 69 -9.93 1.30 -14.93
CA ARG A 69 -9.70 1.33 -16.38
C ARG A 69 -8.32 0.77 -16.74
N SER A 70 -8.12 0.44 -18.01
CA SER A 70 -6.89 -0.18 -18.52
C SER A 70 -5.92 0.76 -19.23
N THR A 71 -6.33 1.99 -19.60
CA THR A 71 -5.54 2.81 -20.54
C THR A 71 -5.28 4.23 -20.07
N HIS A 72 -6.31 5.04 -19.84
CA HIS A 72 -6.13 6.46 -19.49
C HIS A 72 -7.24 6.97 -18.58
N THR A 73 -6.89 7.97 -17.77
CA THR A 73 -7.81 8.76 -16.96
C THR A 73 -7.91 10.19 -17.50
N VAL A 74 -9.02 10.87 -17.22
CA VAL A 74 -9.13 12.32 -17.40
C VAL A 74 -8.54 13.02 -16.16
N PRO A 75 -7.72 14.08 -16.27
CA PRO A 75 -7.13 14.74 -15.10
C PRO A 75 -8.17 15.05 -14.02
N LEU A 76 -7.81 14.85 -12.75
CA LEU A 76 -8.66 15.27 -11.64
C LEU A 76 -8.90 16.79 -11.75
N GLY A 77 -10.15 17.19 -11.96
CA GLY A 77 -10.55 18.59 -11.83
C GLY A 77 -10.52 19.05 -10.36
N ASP A 78 -10.58 20.36 -10.14
CA ASP A 78 -10.37 21.08 -8.86
C ASP A 78 -11.28 20.66 -7.66
N GLY A 79 -12.16 19.68 -7.81
CA GLY A 79 -13.16 19.30 -6.80
C GLY A 79 -13.24 17.81 -6.44
N ALA A 80 -12.36 16.96 -6.94
CA ALA A 80 -12.46 15.52 -6.68
C ALA A 80 -11.52 15.08 -5.54
N LEU A 81 -12.16 14.56 -4.47
CA LEU A 81 -11.75 13.66 -3.36
C LEU A 81 -10.54 12.71 -3.57
N GLY A 82 -9.49 13.06 -4.31
CA GLY A 82 -8.47 12.13 -4.80
C GLY A 82 -7.64 11.48 -3.70
N GLY A 83 -7.16 12.25 -2.72
CA GLY A 83 -6.24 11.72 -1.70
C GLY A 83 -6.96 10.92 -0.61
N GLN A 84 -8.08 11.45 -0.09
CA GLN A 84 -8.93 10.69 0.84
C GLN A 84 -9.41 9.38 0.20
N ARG A 85 -9.84 9.43 -1.06
CA ARG A 85 -10.26 8.22 -1.78
C ARG A 85 -9.11 7.25 -2.01
N ALA A 86 -7.90 7.73 -2.27
CA ALA A 86 -6.73 6.87 -2.42
C ALA A 86 -6.42 6.11 -1.11
N LEU A 87 -6.58 6.77 0.05
CA LEU A 87 -6.48 6.11 1.35
C LEU A 87 -7.58 5.06 1.56
N GLU A 88 -8.83 5.38 1.21
CA GLU A 88 -9.93 4.42 1.30
C GLU A 88 -9.67 3.17 0.43
N ILE A 89 -9.23 3.37 -0.82
CA ILE A 89 -8.84 2.27 -1.71
C ILE A 89 -7.69 1.47 -1.08
N TYR A 90 -6.69 2.14 -0.52
CA TYR A 90 -5.56 1.49 0.14
C TYR A 90 -6.03 0.53 1.24
N PHE A 91 -6.80 1.02 2.21
CA PHE A 91 -7.31 0.19 3.30
C PHE A 91 -8.23 -0.91 2.79
N HIS A 92 -9.16 -0.58 1.90
CA HIS A 92 -10.08 -1.56 1.33
C HIS A 92 -9.34 -2.74 0.66
N GLN A 93 -8.21 -2.49 -0.01
CA GLN A 93 -7.42 -3.57 -0.62
C GLN A 93 -6.68 -4.48 0.39
N LEU A 94 -6.43 -4.01 1.61
CA LEU A 94 -5.82 -4.82 2.67
C LEU A 94 -6.86 -5.72 3.35
N PHE A 95 -8.09 -5.23 3.51
CA PHE A 95 -9.17 -5.93 4.20
C PHE A 95 -9.98 -6.85 3.27
N TYR A 96 -10.18 -6.46 2.02
CA TYR A 96 -11.08 -7.17 1.12
C TYR A 96 -10.37 -7.77 -0.09
N GLY A 97 -10.49 -9.09 -0.23
CA GLY A 97 -9.86 -9.88 -1.29
C GLY A 97 -8.36 -10.10 -1.08
N HIS A 98 -7.82 -11.16 -1.70
CA HIS A 98 -6.40 -11.54 -1.58
C HIS A 98 -5.49 -10.85 -2.61
N ILE A 99 -6.07 -10.18 -3.62
CA ILE A 99 -5.33 -9.48 -4.68
C ILE A 99 -5.36 -7.98 -4.44
N ALA A 100 -4.18 -7.36 -4.40
CA ALA A 100 -4.01 -5.91 -4.36
C ALA A 100 -3.32 -5.40 -5.61
N VAL A 101 -3.85 -4.32 -6.17
CA VAL A 101 -3.25 -3.55 -7.25
C VAL A 101 -2.41 -2.45 -6.62
N LEU A 102 -1.11 -2.50 -6.87
CA LEU A 102 -0.09 -1.73 -6.16
C LEU A 102 0.13 -0.33 -6.74
N ASP A 103 -0.31 -0.08 -7.99
CA ASP A 103 -0.02 1.18 -8.66
C ASP A 103 -1.00 2.28 -8.27
N MET A 104 -0.68 2.98 -7.19
CA MET A 104 -1.46 4.09 -6.67
C MET A 104 -0.96 5.46 -7.14
N ARG A 105 -0.03 5.56 -8.11
CA ARG A 105 0.63 6.84 -8.46
C ARG A 105 -0.33 7.92 -8.98
N TYR A 106 0.03 9.18 -8.76
CA TYR A 106 -0.75 10.38 -9.16
C TYR A 106 -1.31 10.33 -10.59
N GLU A 107 -0.44 10.02 -11.54
CA GLU A 107 -0.75 9.96 -12.98
C GLU A 107 -1.73 8.84 -13.38
N ARG A 108 -2.05 7.93 -12.45
CA ARG A 108 -2.98 6.81 -12.67
C ARG A 108 -4.39 7.14 -12.22
N PHE A 109 -4.58 8.27 -11.54
CA PHE A 109 -5.89 8.70 -11.09
C PHE A 109 -6.44 9.82 -11.96
N GLY A 110 -7.76 9.92 -11.99
CA GLY A 110 -8.47 10.98 -12.67
C GLY A 110 -9.90 11.13 -12.18
N GLY A 111 -10.64 12.03 -12.82
CA GLY A 111 -12.00 12.37 -12.42
C GLY A 111 -12.94 12.51 -13.61
N ILE A 112 -14.09 11.85 -13.54
CA ILE A 112 -15.20 12.07 -14.48
C ILE A 112 -16.53 12.06 -13.72
N ASN A 113 -17.37 13.07 -13.94
CA ASN A 113 -18.74 13.13 -13.39
C ASN A 113 -18.82 12.85 -11.86
N GLY A 114 -17.86 13.35 -11.08
CA GLY A 114 -17.81 13.14 -9.63
C GLY A 114 -17.35 11.74 -9.18
N LYS A 115 -16.91 10.87 -10.10
CA LYS A 115 -16.28 9.59 -9.81
C LYS A 115 -14.78 9.66 -9.98
N VAL A 116 -14.06 8.87 -9.21
CA VAL A 116 -12.62 8.66 -9.38
C VAL A 116 -12.40 7.59 -10.44
N GLU A 117 -11.60 7.89 -11.45
CA GLU A 117 -11.09 6.90 -12.39
C GLU A 117 -9.69 6.47 -11.96
N TRP A 118 -9.43 5.16 -12.02
CA TRP A 118 -8.12 4.60 -11.69
C TRP A 118 -7.64 3.69 -12.81
N ALA A 119 -6.56 4.08 -13.49
CA ALA A 119 -5.93 3.33 -14.57
C ALA A 119 -4.52 2.86 -14.18
N PRO A 120 -4.40 1.87 -13.26
CA PRO A 120 -3.12 1.39 -12.78
C PRO A 120 -2.33 0.67 -13.88
N GLN A 121 -1.00 0.71 -13.79
CA GLN A 121 -0.16 -0.24 -14.52
C GLN A 121 -0.35 -1.67 -13.97
N PRO A 122 0.11 -2.71 -14.71
CA PRO A 122 0.02 -4.12 -14.31
C PRO A 122 0.86 -4.53 -13.09
N PHE A 123 0.86 -3.73 -12.03
CA PHE A 123 1.47 -4.04 -10.74
C PHE A 123 0.40 -4.56 -9.80
N TYR A 124 0.35 -5.86 -9.61
CA TYR A 124 -0.50 -6.48 -8.62
C TYR A 124 0.25 -7.57 -7.87
N VAL A 125 -0.24 -7.84 -6.67
CA VAL A 125 0.23 -8.91 -5.81
C VAL A 125 -0.97 -9.69 -5.29
N GLU A 126 -0.72 -10.94 -4.97
CA GLU A 126 -1.59 -11.74 -4.14
C GLU A 126 -0.89 -11.89 -2.78
N TRP A 127 -1.57 -11.48 -1.72
CA TRP A 127 -1.07 -11.55 -0.36
C TRP A 127 -0.99 -13.00 0.11
N ASP A 128 0.10 -13.37 0.79
CA ASP A 128 0.11 -14.60 1.56
C ASP A 128 -0.91 -14.42 2.71
N SER A 129 -1.75 -15.42 2.99
CA SER A 129 -2.84 -15.30 3.98
C SER A 129 -2.35 -14.88 5.36
N GLU A 130 -1.26 -15.47 5.84
CA GLU A 130 -0.65 -15.15 7.14
C GLU A 130 -0.22 -13.68 7.22
N PHE A 131 0.24 -13.11 6.10
CA PHE A 131 0.59 -11.70 6.04
C PHE A 131 -0.64 -10.81 6.02
N GLN A 132 -1.67 -11.19 5.27
CA GLN A 132 -2.91 -10.44 5.17
C GLN A 132 -3.61 -10.36 6.53
N GLU A 133 -3.70 -11.48 7.24
CA GLU A 133 -4.24 -11.52 8.62
C GLU A 133 -3.40 -10.64 9.55
N ALA A 134 -2.07 -10.75 9.49
CA ALA A 134 -1.19 -9.95 10.36
C ALA A 134 -1.28 -8.44 10.10
N ILE A 135 -1.39 -7.99 8.84
CA ILE A 135 -1.56 -6.55 8.56
C ILE A 135 -2.95 -6.05 8.94
N GLN A 136 -3.99 -6.88 8.81
CA GLN A 136 -5.33 -6.56 9.26
C GLN A 136 -5.36 -6.40 10.79
N ASP A 137 -4.76 -7.33 11.53
CA ASP A 137 -4.64 -7.25 12.98
C ASP A 137 -3.85 -6.01 13.43
N MET A 138 -2.74 -5.68 12.75
CA MET A 138 -2.00 -4.45 13.06
C MET A 138 -2.88 -3.20 12.87
N TYR A 139 -3.58 -3.07 11.74
CA TYR A 139 -4.42 -1.89 11.51
C TYR A 139 -5.65 -1.83 12.43
N LEU A 140 -6.33 -2.95 12.66
CA LEU A 140 -7.47 -3.01 13.57
C LEU A 140 -7.03 -2.72 15.01
N GLY A 141 -5.91 -3.30 15.44
CA GLY A 141 -5.34 -3.02 16.76
C GLY A 141 -5.00 -1.55 16.95
N PHE A 142 -4.39 -0.92 15.93
CA PHE A 142 -4.10 0.52 15.98
C PHE A 142 -5.37 1.39 16.02
N TYR A 143 -6.27 1.24 15.04
CA TYR A 143 -7.42 2.13 14.90
C TYR A 143 -8.57 1.86 15.87
N CYS A 144 -8.67 0.65 16.43
CA CYS A 144 -9.67 0.29 17.44
C CYS A 144 -9.10 0.31 18.87
N GLU A 145 -7.87 0.79 19.05
CA GLU A 145 -7.20 0.88 20.36
C GLU A 145 -7.08 -0.48 21.08
N ASP A 146 -6.87 -1.56 20.32
CA ASP A 146 -6.64 -2.93 20.82
C ASP A 146 -5.14 -3.27 20.71
N GLU A 147 -4.40 -2.95 21.79
CA GLU A 147 -2.94 -3.14 21.88
C GLU A 147 -2.53 -4.62 21.68
N ASP A 148 -3.30 -5.57 22.24
CA ASP A 148 -3.00 -6.99 22.08
C ASP A 148 -3.13 -7.42 20.61
N ARG A 149 -4.13 -6.89 19.89
CA ARG A 149 -4.30 -7.16 18.45
C ARG A 149 -3.21 -6.50 17.61
N TYR A 150 -2.80 -5.29 17.98
CA TYR A 150 -1.70 -4.57 17.34
C TYR A 150 -0.39 -5.37 17.43
N ASP A 151 -0.05 -5.83 18.64
CA ASP A 151 1.16 -6.62 18.88
C ASP A 151 1.14 -7.96 18.14
N ARG A 152 0.00 -8.66 18.09
CA ARG A 152 -0.13 -9.88 17.27
C ARG A 152 0.13 -9.62 15.79
N GLY A 153 -0.38 -8.51 15.26
CA GLY A 153 -0.13 -8.12 13.87
C GLY A 153 1.36 -7.86 13.59
N LEU A 154 2.02 -7.11 14.48
CA LEU A 154 3.46 -6.87 14.40
C LEU A 154 4.29 -8.16 14.49
N GLU A 155 3.93 -9.08 15.39
CA GLU A 155 4.57 -10.37 15.52
C GLU A 155 4.42 -11.21 14.23
N GLY A 156 3.20 -11.31 13.69
CA GLY A 156 2.92 -12.03 12.45
C GLY A 156 3.70 -11.50 11.24
N MET A 157 3.96 -10.20 11.20
CA MET A 157 4.80 -9.60 10.16
C MET A 157 6.30 -9.68 10.44
N GLY A 158 6.71 -10.06 11.66
CA GLY A 158 8.11 -10.05 12.11
C GLY A 158 8.67 -8.64 12.26
N LEU A 159 7.88 -7.73 12.84
CA LEU A 159 8.13 -6.30 13.00
C LEU A 159 8.01 -5.78 14.44
N MET A 160 7.91 -6.66 15.44
CA MET A 160 7.90 -6.28 16.87
C MET A 160 9.06 -5.36 17.25
N CYS A 161 10.22 -5.55 16.61
CA CYS A 161 11.42 -4.71 16.73
C CYS A 161 11.18 -3.18 16.56
N ALA A 162 10.09 -2.81 15.88
CA ALA A 162 9.81 -1.46 15.39
C ALA A 162 8.36 -1.03 15.66
N GLY A 163 7.67 -1.66 16.62
CA GLY A 163 6.28 -1.34 16.92
C GLY A 163 6.04 0.13 17.27
N ASP A 164 6.98 0.74 18.00
CA ASP A 164 6.98 2.18 18.32
C ASP A 164 7.10 3.07 17.08
N ILE A 165 7.91 2.67 16.09
CA ILE A 165 8.04 3.41 14.83
C ILE A 165 6.72 3.39 14.06
N PHE A 166 6.03 2.24 14.03
CA PHE A 166 4.74 2.14 13.35
C PHE A 166 3.63 2.91 14.08
N LEU A 167 3.64 2.93 15.41
CA LEU A 167 2.74 3.77 16.21
C LEU A 167 2.94 5.25 15.88
N GLU A 168 4.19 5.73 15.89
CA GLU A 168 4.51 7.12 15.51
C GLU A 168 4.12 7.43 14.06
N HIS A 169 4.26 6.45 13.16
CA HIS A 169 3.96 6.61 11.73
C HIS A 169 2.45 6.63 11.41
N PHE A 170 1.64 5.82 12.08
CA PHE A 170 0.20 5.77 11.84
C PHE A 170 -0.56 6.96 12.42
N GLY A 171 0.04 7.66 13.36
CA GLY A 171 -0.45 8.94 13.86
C GLY A 171 -0.27 9.06 15.36
N GLY A 172 0.35 10.15 15.80
CA GLY A 172 0.05 10.72 17.11
C GLY A 172 -1.37 11.32 17.12
N GLU A 173 -1.70 12.16 18.11
CA GLU A 173 -3.04 12.76 18.30
C GLU A 173 -3.62 13.56 17.10
N GLU A 174 -2.85 13.76 16.03
CA GLU A 174 -3.24 14.51 14.84
C GLU A 174 -4.09 13.68 13.87
N HIS A 175 -5.32 14.14 13.64
CA HIS A 175 -6.29 13.49 12.76
C HIS A 175 -6.08 13.82 11.27
N GLU A 176 -5.21 14.78 10.95
CA GLU A 176 -4.89 15.19 9.58
C GLU A 176 -3.38 15.11 9.34
N VAL A 177 -2.97 14.35 8.34
CA VAL A 177 -1.58 14.06 8.03
C VAL A 177 -1.22 14.63 6.67
N SER A 178 -0.11 15.35 6.59
CA SER A 178 0.52 15.72 5.32
C SER A 178 1.57 14.68 4.95
N PHE A 179 1.48 14.16 3.73
CA PHE A 179 2.28 13.02 3.29
C PHE A 179 3.52 13.48 2.53
N LYS A 180 4.68 12.96 2.93
CA LYS A 180 5.96 13.18 2.25
C LYS A 180 6.68 11.86 2.07
N ILE A 181 6.98 11.51 0.82
CA ILE A 181 7.67 10.27 0.45
C ILE A 181 9.01 10.16 1.19
N HIS A 182 9.74 11.27 1.31
CA HIS A 182 11.03 11.31 2.00
C HIS A 182 10.93 10.81 3.46
N ASP A 183 9.93 11.29 4.21
CA ASP A 183 9.75 10.98 5.62
C ASP A 183 9.34 9.51 5.81
N PHE A 184 8.52 8.98 4.89
CA PHE A 184 8.23 7.55 4.84
C PHE A 184 9.48 6.70 4.58
N ILE A 185 10.31 7.08 3.59
CA ILE A 185 11.54 6.35 3.26
C ILE A 185 12.48 6.32 4.46
N GLU A 186 12.61 7.43 5.20
CA GLU A 186 13.42 7.50 6.41
C GLU A 186 12.87 6.60 7.52
N THR A 187 11.57 6.68 7.80
CA THR A 187 10.87 5.83 8.78
C THR A 187 11.05 4.34 8.47
N PHE A 188 10.90 3.96 7.20
CA PHE A 188 11.08 2.59 6.76
C PHE A 188 12.53 2.12 6.88
N ARG A 189 13.50 2.98 6.56
CA ARG A 189 14.93 2.68 6.77
C ARG A 189 15.26 2.44 8.24
N ASN A 190 14.66 3.20 9.14
CA ASN A 190 14.82 3.04 10.59
C ASN A 190 14.24 1.69 11.04
N THR A 191 13.05 1.34 10.56
CA THR A 191 12.42 0.02 10.78
C THR A 191 13.34 -1.12 10.35
N LEU A 192 13.86 -1.09 9.12
CA LEU A 192 14.77 -2.12 8.61
C LEU A 192 16.07 -2.19 9.43
N HIS A 193 16.59 -1.05 9.88
CA HIS A 193 17.78 -1.00 10.72
C HIS A 193 17.55 -1.68 12.07
N ARG A 194 16.41 -1.41 12.72
CA ARG A 194 16.04 -2.04 14.00
C ARG A 194 15.85 -3.54 13.86
N CYS A 195 15.09 -3.99 12.88
CA CYS A 195 14.87 -5.43 12.70
C CYS A 195 16.15 -6.18 12.36
N LYS A 196 17.06 -5.55 11.59
CA LYS A 196 18.40 -6.11 11.39
C LYS A 196 19.17 -6.25 12.72
N LYS A 197 19.12 -5.24 13.59
CA LYS A 197 19.79 -5.24 14.91
C LYS A 197 19.20 -6.31 15.84
N SER A 198 17.88 -6.47 15.84
CA SER A 198 17.15 -7.49 16.61
C SER A 198 17.25 -8.90 16.00
N LYS A 199 17.83 -9.04 14.81
CA LYS A 199 17.91 -10.29 14.02
C LYS A 199 16.54 -10.87 13.65
N GLU A 200 15.48 -10.07 13.76
CA GLU A 200 14.14 -10.44 13.31
C GLU A 200 14.10 -10.51 11.78
N LYS A 201 13.18 -11.36 11.30
CA LYS A 201 12.98 -11.59 9.87
C LYS A 201 11.56 -11.21 9.52
N ALA A 202 11.43 -10.11 8.78
CA ALA A 202 10.13 -9.65 8.34
C ALA A 202 9.56 -10.55 7.24
N HIS A 203 8.23 -10.54 7.16
CA HIS A 203 7.48 -11.28 6.16
C HIS A 203 7.84 -10.83 4.72
N PRO A 204 7.94 -11.73 3.73
CA PRO A 204 8.29 -11.38 2.35
C PRO A 204 7.34 -10.39 1.68
N ASN A 205 6.05 -10.42 1.99
CA ASN A 205 5.07 -9.47 1.46
C ASN A 205 5.28 -8.03 1.97
N LEU A 206 6.21 -7.78 2.91
CA LEU A 206 6.66 -6.43 3.26
C LEU A 206 7.21 -5.67 2.03
N ILE A 207 7.80 -6.37 1.06
CA ILE A 207 8.31 -5.77 -0.18
C ILE A 207 7.16 -5.18 -1.03
N PRO A 208 6.15 -5.98 -1.46
CA PRO A 208 5.02 -5.43 -2.20
C PRO A 208 4.21 -4.43 -1.39
N LEU A 209 4.04 -4.61 -0.07
CA LEU A 209 3.41 -3.59 0.79
C LEU A 209 4.17 -2.26 0.72
N GLY A 210 5.49 -2.32 0.79
CA GLY A 210 6.35 -1.17 0.64
C GLY A 210 6.15 -0.42 -0.67
N ILE A 211 6.10 -1.15 -1.78
CA ILE A 211 5.81 -0.57 -3.11
C ILE A 211 4.43 0.08 -3.10
N PHE A 212 3.43 -0.56 -2.51
CA PHE A 212 2.06 -0.06 -2.38
C PHE A 212 2.01 1.28 -1.61
N ILE A 213 2.75 1.39 -0.51
CA ILE A 213 2.78 2.60 0.30
C ILE A 213 3.56 3.70 -0.43
N VAL A 214 4.68 3.41 -1.11
CA VAL A 214 5.41 4.42 -1.88
C VAL A 214 4.54 5.03 -2.99
N THR A 215 3.80 4.21 -3.74
CA THR A 215 2.92 4.71 -4.81
C THR A 215 1.74 5.50 -4.24
N LEU A 216 1.24 5.15 -3.05
CA LEU A 216 0.24 5.92 -2.34
C LEU A 216 0.81 7.28 -1.87
N TYR A 217 2.02 7.32 -1.34
CA TYR A 217 2.66 8.56 -0.93
C TYR A 217 2.91 9.49 -2.12
N ASP A 218 3.28 8.95 -3.30
CA ASP A 218 3.37 9.74 -4.55
C ASP A 218 2.06 10.45 -4.88
N GLN A 219 0.93 9.76 -4.75
CA GLN A 219 -0.40 10.34 -4.94
C GLN A 219 -0.69 11.46 -3.95
N LEU A 220 -0.53 11.18 -2.66
CA LEU A 220 -0.93 12.08 -1.58
C LEU A 220 -0.03 13.33 -1.54
N GLU A 221 1.28 13.17 -1.78
CA GLU A 221 2.22 14.28 -1.84
C GLU A 221 1.98 15.19 -3.06
N LYS A 222 1.74 14.62 -4.25
CA LYS A 222 1.50 15.41 -5.48
C LYS A 222 0.15 16.15 -5.47
N LEU A 223 -0.87 15.55 -4.85
CA LEU A 223 -2.14 16.27 -4.61
C LEU A 223 -1.96 17.41 -3.61
N GLY A 224 -0.97 17.31 -2.71
CA GLY A 224 -0.76 18.24 -1.62
C GLY A 224 -1.88 18.18 -0.57
N GLY A 225 -1.77 19.04 0.45
CA GLY A 225 -2.75 19.12 1.54
C GLY A 225 -2.52 18.13 2.69
N SER A 226 -3.58 17.95 3.47
CA SER A 226 -3.63 17.01 4.60
C SER A 226 -4.86 16.10 4.45
N TYR A 227 -4.70 14.84 4.85
CA TYR A 227 -5.75 13.82 4.75
C TYR A 227 -5.94 13.12 6.08
N ASN A 228 -7.06 12.42 6.26
CA ASN A 228 -7.38 11.76 7.51
C ASN A 228 -7.38 10.23 7.32
N PRO A 229 -6.27 9.53 7.65
CA PRO A 229 -6.16 8.08 7.53
C PRO A 229 -7.15 7.33 8.41
N HIS A 230 -7.39 7.83 9.63
CA HIS A 230 -8.36 7.25 10.55
C HIS A 230 -9.76 7.24 9.93
N LYS A 231 -10.21 8.38 9.41
CA LYS A 231 -11.48 8.49 8.70
C LYS A 231 -11.51 7.57 7.46
N ALA A 232 -10.43 7.54 6.67
CA ALA A 232 -10.38 6.68 5.49
C ALA A 232 -10.48 5.19 5.85
N PHE A 233 -9.86 4.78 6.96
CA PHE A 233 -9.94 3.42 7.47
C PHE A 233 -11.38 3.04 7.80
N PHE A 234 -12.08 3.82 8.61
CA PHE A 234 -13.48 3.54 8.98
C PHE A 234 -14.48 3.72 7.83
N GLU A 235 -14.17 4.53 6.82
CA GLU A 235 -14.98 4.61 5.60
C GLU A 235 -14.77 3.38 4.69
N ALA A 236 -13.57 2.79 4.70
CA ALA A 236 -13.20 1.68 3.85
C ALA A 236 -13.49 0.29 4.45
N VAL A 237 -13.44 0.15 5.77
CA VAL A 237 -13.42 -1.13 6.49
C VAL A 237 -14.62 -1.24 7.42
N ASP A 238 -15.40 -2.31 7.27
CA ASP A 238 -16.46 -2.67 8.21
C ASP A 238 -15.83 -3.48 9.35
N VAL A 239 -15.42 -2.78 10.41
CA VAL A 239 -14.65 -3.38 11.53
C VAL A 239 -15.37 -4.53 12.23
N ASP A 240 -16.71 -4.54 12.22
CA ASP A 240 -17.52 -5.61 12.81
C ASP A 240 -17.40 -6.96 12.06
N GLU A 241 -16.82 -6.96 10.85
CA GLU A 241 -16.57 -8.17 10.06
C GLU A 241 -15.25 -8.89 10.41
N PHE A 242 -14.38 -8.30 11.26
CA PHE A 242 -12.99 -8.76 11.50
C PHE A 242 -12.58 -8.83 12.98
#